data_AF-A0A8H2PUW7-F1
#
_entry.id   AF-A0A8H2PUW7-F1
#
_cell.length_a   1.000
_cell.length_b   1.000
_cell.length_c   1.000
_cell.angle_alpha   90.00
_cell.angle_beta   90.00
_cell.angle_gamma   90.00
#
_symmetry.space_group_name_H-M   'P 1'
#
loop_
_entity.id
_entity.type
_entity.pdbx_description
1 polymer ?
#
loop_
_entity_poly.entity_id
_entity_poly.type
_entity_poly.pdbx_seq_one_letter_code
_entity_poly.pdbx_strand_id
1 'polypeptide(L)'
;MQTVANRIKKLEADTRRTQRHITGKREWITNDAGQSAFSAEPIAATGAYLDRLTILLAEQQDQLTYWLQVRADQIAGGTATNYSRETISKGH
;
A
#
# COMPACT_ATOMS: atom_id res chain seq x y z
N MET A 1 -2.47 -3.29 -21.13
CA MET A 1 -2.30 -1.87 -20.75
C MET A 1 -2.74 -1.69 -19.30
N GLN A 2 -1.90 -1.11 -18.44
CA GLN A 2 -2.30 -0.76 -17.06
C GLN A 2 -2.94 0.65 -17.09
N THR A 3 -4.18 0.79 -16.64
CA THR A 3 -4.86 2.10 -16.54
C THR A 3 -4.37 2.89 -15.32
N VAL A 4 -4.58 4.21 -15.30
CA VAL A 4 -4.27 5.06 -14.14
C VAL A 4 -4.94 4.55 -12.86
N ALA A 5 -6.20 4.13 -12.95
CA ALA A 5 -6.92 3.54 -11.82
C ALA A 5 -6.27 2.23 -11.29
N ASN A 6 -5.76 1.37 -12.18
CA ASN A 6 -5.06 0.16 -11.78
C ASN A 6 -3.70 0.47 -11.14
N ARG A 7 -3.03 1.53 -11.59
CA ARG A 7 -1.77 2.00 -10.99
C ARG A 7 -1.99 2.55 -9.58
N ILE A 8 -3.02 3.37 -9.37
CA ILE A 8 -3.40 3.88 -8.04
C ILE A 8 -3.69 2.72 -7.08
N LYS A 9 -4.51 1.75 -7.49
CA LYS A 9 -4.82 0.57 -6.66
C LYS A 9 -3.57 -0.20 -6.26
N LYS A 10 -2.61 -0.34 -7.17
CA LYS A 10 -1.33 -0.98 -6.87
C LYS A 10 -0.54 -0.16 -5.85
N LEU A 11 -0.38 1.14 -6.07
CA LEU A 11 0.33 2.03 -5.14
C LEU A 11 -0.29 2.00 -3.74
N GLU A 12 -1.62 2.05 -3.62
CA GLU A 12 -2.28 1.91 -2.32
C GLU A 12 -1.98 0.58 -1.63
N ALA A 13 -1.99 -0.53 -2.38
CA ALA A 13 -1.66 -1.84 -1.83
C ALA A 13 -0.21 -1.92 -1.36
N ASP A 14 0.71 -1.33 -2.13
CA ASP A 14 2.13 -1.27 -1.82
C ASP A 14 2.38 -0.37 -0.60
N THR A 15 1.77 0.82 -0.51
CA THR A 15 1.80 1.70 0.68
C THR A 15 1.32 0.97 1.93
N ARG A 16 0.17 0.27 1.85
CA ARG A 16 -0.36 -0.51 2.97
C ARG A 16 0.60 -1.64 3.37
N ARG A 17 1.27 -2.27 2.41
CA ARG A 17 2.26 -3.32 2.69
C ARG A 17 3.48 -2.74 3.40
N THR A 18 4.06 -1.66 2.88
CA THR A 18 5.22 -0.98 3.48
C THR A 18 4.91 -0.53 4.90
N GLN A 19 3.75 0.10 5.12
CA GLN A 19 3.29 0.50 6.44
C GLN A 19 3.19 -0.69 7.41
N ARG A 20 2.67 -1.84 6.97
CA ARG A 20 2.64 -3.05 7.81
C ARG A 20 4.03 -3.57 8.17
N HIS A 21 5.02 -3.45 7.29
CA HIS A 21 6.40 -3.81 7.62
C HIS A 21 7.02 -2.84 8.64
N ILE A 22 6.71 -1.55 8.55
CA ILE A 22 7.14 -0.53 9.50
C ILE A 22 6.50 -0.75 10.87
N THR A 23 5.18 -0.92 10.92
CA THR A 23 4.45 -1.11 12.18
C THR A 23 4.67 -2.50 12.79
N GLY A 24 5.02 -3.49 11.96
CA GLY A 24 5.28 -4.85 12.41
C GLY A 24 4.02 -5.70 12.57
N LYS A 25 4.25 -6.96 12.97
CA LYS A 25 3.19 -7.91 13.31
C LYS A 25 3.58 -8.66 14.58
N ARG A 26 2.59 -9.19 15.28
CA ARG A 26 2.85 -10.14 16.37
C ARG A 26 3.12 -11.51 15.78
N GLU A 27 4.12 -12.21 16.31
CA GLU A 27 4.51 -13.54 15.84
C GLU A 27 5.03 -14.41 16.98
N TRP A 28 5.10 -15.72 16.73
CA TRP A 28 5.71 -16.66 17.66
C TRP A 28 7.23 -16.52 17.59
N ILE A 29 7.85 -16.27 18.74
CA ILE A 29 9.29 -16.13 18.90
C ILE A 29 9.79 -17.24 19.82
N THR A 30 10.90 -17.86 19.46
CA THR A 30 11.59 -18.84 20.30
C THR A 30 12.78 -18.16 20.95
N ASN A 31 12.88 -18.24 22.28
CA ASN A 31 14.03 -17.71 23.01
C ASN A 31 15.24 -18.66 22.94
N ASP A 32 16.39 -18.21 23.43
CA ASP A 32 17.63 -19.00 23.45
C ASP A 32 17.53 -20.29 24.28
N ALA A 33 16.54 -20.39 25.17
CA ALA A 33 16.22 -21.59 25.94
C ALA A 33 15.28 -22.57 25.20
N GLY A 34 14.92 -22.29 23.94
CA GLY A 34 14.05 -23.14 23.11
C GLY A 34 12.55 -23.02 23.42
N GLN A 35 12.14 -22.05 24.24
CA GLN A 35 10.74 -21.83 24.59
C GLN A 35 10.10 -20.86 23.59
N SER A 36 8.95 -21.26 23.04
CA SER A 36 8.18 -20.42 22.12
C SER A 36 7.10 -19.64 22.87
N ALA A 37 7.05 -18.33 22.64
CA ALA A 37 6.00 -17.46 23.14
C ALA A 37 5.49 -16.54 22.03
N PHE A 38 4.23 -16.13 22.12
CA PHE A 38 3.69 -15.12 21.23
C PHE A 38 4.20 -13.74 21.66
N SER A 39 4.69 -12.93 20.70
CA SER A 39 5.28 -11.63 21.00
C SER A 39 4.28 -10.73 21.74
N ALA A 40 4.71 -10.07 22.82
CA ALA A 40 3.87 -9.14 23.58
C ALA A 40 3.51 -7.90 22.73
N GLU A 41 4.50 -7.40 22.00
CA GLU A 41 4.40 -6.25 21.10
C GLU A 41 4.60 -6.69 19.63
N PRO A 42 4.11 -5.90 18.65
CA PRO A 42 4.42 -6.12 17.25
C PRO A 42 5.93 -6.01 17.00
N ILE A 43 6.47 -6.95 16.25
CA ILE A 43 7.86 -6.93 15.82
C ILE A 43 7.94 -6.11 14.54
N ALA A 44 8.35 -4.85 14.69
CA ALA A 44 8.57 -3.89 13.61
C ALA A 44 9.93 -4.11 12.93
N ALA A 45 10.05 -3.61 11.69
CA ALA A 45 11.36 -3.45 11.07
C ALA A 45 12.25 -2.50 11.89
N THR A 46 13.56 -2.76 11.95
CA THR A 46 14.52 -1.95 12.70
C THR A 46 15.76 -1.61 11.87
N GLY A 47 16.53 -0.62 12.33
CA GLY A 47 17.80 -0.18 11.74
C GLY A 47 17.70 0.20 10.26
N ALA A 48 18.74 -0.10 9.48
CA ALA A 48 18.82 0.26 8.06
C ALA A 48 17.67 -0.27 7.20
N TYR A 49 16.98 -1.34 7.62
CA TYR A 49 15.81 -1.83 6.90
C TYR A 49 14.60 -0.93 7.13
N LEU A 50 14.39 -0.44 8.36
CA LEU A 50 13.35 0.54 8.69
C LEU A 50 13.56 1.85 7.92
N ASP A 51 14.81 2.32 7.82
CA ASP A 51 15.13 3.55 7.10
C ASP A 51 14.74 3.43 5.62
N ARG A 52 15.08 2.30 4.99
CA ARG A 52 14.69 2.01 3.59
C ARG A 52 13.18 1.96 3.41
N LEU A 53 12.46 1.33 4.35
CA LEU A 53 10.99 1.26 4.29
C LEU A 53 10.36 2.65 4.45
N THR A 54 10.92 3.51 5.29
CA THR A 54 10.44 4.88 5.49
C THR A 54 10.61 5.71 4.22
N ILE A 55 11.77 5.63 3.57
CA ILE A 55 12.03 6.30 2.28
C ILE A 55 11.07 5.76 1.21
N LEU A 56 10.93 4.43 1.13
CA LEU A 56 10.02 3.80 0.17
C LEU A 56 8.57 4.22 0.40
N LEU A 57 8.13 4.32 1.65
CA LEU A 57 6.78 4.76 1.99
C LEU A 57 6.53 6.19 1.49
N ALA A 58 7.47 7.10 1.72
CA ALA A 58 7.38 8.47 1.26
C ALA A 58 7.29 8.54 -0.28
N GLU A 59 8.15 7.81 -0.99
CA GLU A 59 8.11 7.74 -2.45
C GLU A 59 6.77 7.20 -2.98
N GLN A 60 6.24 6.15 -2.35
CA GLN A 60 4.94 5.58 -2.71
C GLN A 60 3.79 6.57 -2.48
N GLN A 61 3.85 7.37 -1.40
CA GLN A 61 2.86 8.39 -1.09
C GLN A 61 2.92 9.56 -2.08
N ASP A 62 4.11 9.99 -2.48
CA ASP A 62 4.32 11.03 -3.49
C ASP A 62 3.77 10.57 -4.85
N GLN A 63 4.10 9.34 -5.26
CA GLN A 63 3.56 8.74 -6.48
C GLN A 63 2.03 8.62 -6.42
N LEU A 64 1.49 8.17 -5.28
CA LEU A 64 0.03 8.06 -5.10
C LEU A 64 -0.65 9.42 -5.27
N THR A 65 -0.09 10.46 -4.65
CA THR A 65 -0.59 11.85 -4.75
C THR A 65 -0.60 12.32 -6.21
N TYR A 66 0.51 12.14 -6.91
CA TYR A 66 0.62 12.50 -8.32
C TYR A 66 -0.42 11.77 -9.19
N TRP A 67 -0.57 10.46 -9.04
CA TRP A 67 -1.52 9.70 -9.86
C TRP A 67 -2.98 9.99 -9.52
N LEU A 68 -3.28 10.34 -8.27
CA LEU A 68 -4.61 10.83 -7.88
C LEU A 68 -4.94 12.16 -8.56
N GLN A 69 -3.98 13.09 -8.65
CA GLN A 69 -4.14 14.33 -9.40
C GLN A 69 -4.38 14.07 -10.89
N VAL A 70 -3.54 13.25 -11.53
CA VAL A 70 -3.72 12.86 -12.93
C VAL A 70 -5.10 12.24 -13.17
N ARG A 71 -5.59 11.41 -12.24
CA ARG A 71 -6.94 10.82 -12.36
C ARG A 71 -8.03 11.87 -12.23
N ALA A 72 -7.87 12.86 -11.34
CA ALA A 72 -8.81 13.96 -11.20
C ALA A 72 -8.88 14.80 -12.48
N ASP A 73 -7.73 15.12 -13.08
CA ASP A 73 -7.66 15.86 -14.34
C ASP A 73 -8.30 15.09 -15.50
N GLN A 74 -8.11 13.77 -15.57
CA GLN A 74 -8.76 12.93 -16.58
C GLN A 74 -10.29 12.92 -16.45
N ILE A 75 -10.82 12.97 -15.21
CA ILE A 75 -12.25 13.07 -14.93
C ILE A 75 -12.76 14.46 -15.34
N ALA A 76 -12.05 15.53 -14.96
CA ALA A 76 -12.43 16.91 -15.26
C ALA A 76 -12.38 17.23 -16.76
N GLY A 77 -11.37 16.72 -17.48
CA GLY A 77 -11.19 16.90 -18.92
C GLY A 77 -12.04 15.95 -19.78
N GLY A 78 -12.97 15.19 -19.19
CA GLY A 78 -13.86 14.28 -19.92
C GLY A 78 -13.16 13.14 -20.68
N THR A 79 -11.86 12.94 -20.45
CA THR A 79 -11.03 11.99 -21.20
C THR A 79 -11.03 10.60 -20.55
N ALA A 80 -11.22 10.51 -19.24
CA ALA A 80 -11.54 9.24 -18.60
C ALA A 80 -13.05 9.08 -18.50
N THR A 81 -13.60 8.18 -19.30
CA THR A 81 -14.88 7.56 -18.98
C THR A 81 -14.77 7.02 -17.56
N ASN A 82 -15.66 7.46 -16.67
CA ASN A 82 -15.70 7.09 -15.27
C ASN A 82 -16.12 5.61 -15.13
N TYR A 83 -15.35 4.68 -15.70
CA TYR A 83 -15.48 3.24 -15.47
C TYR A 83 -14.91 2.91 -14.08
N SER A 84 -15.49 3.56 -13.07
CA SER A 84 -15.53 3.00 -11.73
C SER A 84 -16.33 1.71 -11.82
N ARG A 85 -15.86 0.64 -11.18
CA ARG A 85 -16.45 -0.71 -11.24
C ARG A 85 -17.94 -0.74 -10.82
N GLU A 86 -18.44 0.35 -10.26
CA GLU A 86 -19.81 0.62 -9.85
C GLU A 86 -20.75 0.94 -11.03
N THR A 87 -20.24 1.40 -12.18
CA THR A 87 -21.05 1.76 -13.37
C THR A 87 -21.26 0.58 -14.32
N ILE A 88 -20.68 -0.59 -14.04
CA ILE A 88 -21.02 -1.83 -14.75
C ILE A 88 -22.24 -2.44 -14.06
N SER A 89 -23.40 -1.80 -14.22
CA SER A 89 -24.67 -2.51 -14.04
C SER A 89 -24.67 -3.67 -15.02
N LYS A 90 -24.86 -4.87 -14.49
CA LYS A 90 -25.01 -6.11 -15.26
C LYS A 90 -26.10 -5.91 -16.32
N GLY A 91 -25.83 -6.47 -17.49
CA GLY A 91 -26.61 -6.28 -18.71
C GLY A 91 -28.07 -6.73 -18.64
N HIS A 92 -28.79 -6.28 -19.67
CA HIS A 92 -29.98 -6.92 -20.22
C HIS A 92 -29.74 -8.42 -20.49
#